data_AF-A0A2N2VKU3-F1
#
_entry.id   AF-A0A2N2VKU3-F1
#
_cell.length_a   1.000
_cell.length_b   1.000
_cell.length_c   1.000
_cell.angle_alpha   90.00
_cell.angle_beta   90.00
_cell.angle_gamma   90.00
#
_symmetry.space_group_name_H-M   'P 1'
#
loop_
_entity.id
_entity.type
_entity.pdbx_description
1 polymer ?
#
loop_
_entity_poly.entity_id
_entity_poly.type
_entity_poly.pdbx_seq_one_letter_code
_entity_poly.pdbx_strand_id
1 'polypeptide(L)' 'MKKLQKKMVRRISGYICDRCGREAEIGDMEAEEFISIERVGGYHSIFGDGNQISTDICQHCLKDILGEWLRVTPCAG' A
#
# COMPACT_ATOMS: atom_id res chain seq x y z
N MET A 1 28.21 20.49 -24.33
CA MET A 1 27.17 21.23 -23.57
C MET A 1 26.00 20.28 -23.31
N LYS A 2 25.51 20.17 -22.07
CA LYS A 2 24.39 19.26 -21.74
C LYS A 2 23.06 20.02 -21.82
N LYS A 3 22.03 19.40 -22.41
CA LYS A 3 20.65 19.92 -22.37
C LYS A 3 19.91 19.25 -21.21
N LEU A 4 19.27 20.06 -20.36
CA LEU A 4 18.47 19.60 -19.23
C LEU A 4 17.00 19.89 -19.49
N GLN A 5 16.13 18.94 -19.17
CA GLN A 5 14.68 19.09 -19.26
C GLN A 5 14.09 19.04 -17.84
N LYS A 6 13.27 20.04 -17.48
CA LYS A 6 12.48 20.00 -16.24
C LYS A 6 11.28 19.08 -16.43
N LYS A 7 11.13 18.09 -15.55
CA LYS A 7 9.92 17.27 -15.43
C LYS A 7 9.26 17.56 -14.07
N MET A 8 7.93 17.65 -14.08
CA MET A 8 7.13 17.68 -12.86
C MET A 8 6.92 16.24 -12.41
N VAL A 9 7.30 15.93 -11.17
CA VAL A 9 7.20 14.59 -10.58
C VAL A 9 6.22 14.66 -9.44
N ARG A 10 5.20 13.78 -9.46
CA ARG A 10 4.30 13.61 -8.32
C ARG A 10 4.99 12.69 -7.32
N ARG A 11 4.88 13.04 -6.04
CA ARG A 11 5.37 12.22 -4.93
C ARG A 11 4.18 11.90 -4.03
N ILE A 12 4.20 10.72 -3.44
CA ILE A 12 3.30 10.37 -2.36
C ILE A 12 3.70 11.23 -1.15
N SER A 13 2.71 11.88 -0.54
CA SER A 13 2.91 12.70 0.66
C SER A 13 2.39 12.03 1.92
N GLY A 14 1.59 10.97 1.78
CA GLY A 14 1.01 10.20 2.87
C GLY A 14 0.04 9.15 2.35
N TYR A 15 -0.58 8.44 3.28
CA TYR A 15 -1.55 7.37 3.02
C TYR A 15 -2.83 7.63 3.80
N ILE A 16 -3.95 7.12 3.27
CA ILE A 16 -5.24 7.08 3.94
C ILE A 16 -5.73 5.64 3.88
N CYS A 17 -6.06 5.06 5.04
CA CYS A 17 -6.55 3.68 5.09
C CYS A 17 -7.96 3.60 4.51
N ASP A 18 -8.15 2.81 3.46
CA ASP A 18 -9.43 2.68 2.76
C ASP A 18 -10.55 2.12 3.65
N ARG A 19 -10.18 1.34 4.69
CA ARG A 19 -11.16 0.75 5.62
C ARG A 19 -11.61 1.72 6.70
N CYS A 20 -10.69 2.41 7.35
CA CYS A 20 -10.98 3.18 8.57
C CYS A 20 -10.71 4.69 8.47
N GLY A 21 -10.19 5.17 7.35
CA GLY A 21 -9.88 6.59 7.14
C GLY A 21 -8.66 7.11 7.91
N ARG A 22 -7.89 6.24 8.56
CA ARG A 22 -6.65 6.66 9.25
C ARG A 22 -5.68 7.26 8.25
N GLU A 23 -5.18 8.45 8.55
CA GLU A 23 -4.18 9.15 7.76
C GLU A 23 -2.78 9.01 8.39
N ALA A 24 -1.75 8.96 7.56
CA ALA A 24 -0.35 9.02 7.98
C ALA A 24 0.49 9.75 6.92
N GLU A 25 1.37 10.67 7.34
CA GLU A 25 2.23 11.40 6.42
C GLU A 25 3.53 10.63 6.15
N ILE A 26 4.13 10.84 4.97
CA ILE A 26 5.44 10.24 4.67
C ILE A 26 6.48 10.80 5.65
N GLY A 27 7.18 9.90 6.34
CA GLY A 27 8.12 10.22 7.42
C GLY A 27 7.58 9.88 8.81
N ASP A 28 6.28 9.61 8.92
CA ASP A 28 5.70 9.05 10.14
C ASP A 28 5.94 7.53 10.20
N MET A 29 6.26 7.02 11.38
CA MET A 29 6.39 5.57 11.61
C MET A 29 5.12 4.80 11.23
N GLU A 30 3.94 5.41 11.38
CA GLU A 30 2.69 4.77 10.97
C GLU A 30 2.63 4.56 9.44
N ALA A 31 3.15 5.50 8.64
CA ALA A 31 3.15 5.39 7.18
C ALA A 31 4.08 4.29 6.68
N GLU A 32 5.17 4.00 7.40
CA GLU A 32 6.11 2.92 7.06
C GLU A 32 5.46 1.52 7.18
N GLU A 33 4.41 1.40 7.99
CA GLU A 33 3.71 0.13 8.25
C GLU A 33 2.41 -0.03 7.43
N PHE A 34 2.10 0.90 6.51
CA PHE A 34 0.97 0.74 5.59
C PHE A 34 1.24 -0.36 4.56
N ILE A 35 0.21 -1.15 4.25
CA ILE A 35 0.25 -2.11 3.14
C ILE A 35 -0.55 -1.56 1.96
N SER A 36 0.18 -1.27 0.89
CA SER A 36 -0.39 -0.90 -0.42
C SER A 36 -0.40 -2.11 -1.34
N ILE A 37 -1.57 -2.45 -1.88
CA ILE A 37 -1.72 -3.41 -2.96
C ILE A 37 -1.98 -2.62 -4.24
N GLU A 38 -1.23 -2.92 -5.30
CA GLU A 38 -1.52 -2.45 -6.65
C GLU A 38 -1.20 -3.58 -7.63
N ARG A 39 -2.24 -4.19 -8.20
CA ARG A 39 -2.13 -5.37 -9.06
C ARG A 39 -3.15 -5.32 -10.18
N VAL A 40 -2.86 -6.03 -11.27
CA VAL A 40 -3.80 -6.27 -12.37
C VAL A 40 -4.19 -7.75 -12.34
N GLY A 41 -5.48 -8.02 -12.40
CA GLY A 41 -6.06 -9.35 -12.46
C GLY A 41 -5.68 -10.07 -13.75
N GLY A 42 -5.25 -11.33 -13.63
CA GLY A 42 -5.03 -12.19 -14.79
C GLY A 42 -6.33 -12.71 -15.42
N TYR A 43 -6.18 -13.59 -16.40
CA TYR A 43 -7.31 -14.30 -17.00
C TYR A 43 -8.00 -15.21 -15.98
N HIS A 44 -9.33 -15.27 -16.01
CA HIS A 44 -10.20 -15.88 -15.00
C HIS A 44 -10.04 -15.31 -13.57
N SER A 45 -9.61 -14.06 -13.43
CA SER A 45 -9.60 -13.40 -12.12
C SER A 45 -11.02 -13.29 -11.57
N ILE A 46 -11.23 -13.61 -10.29
CA ILE A 46 -12.53 -13.41 -9.62
C ILE A 46 -12.94 -11.93 -9.58
N PHE A 47 -11.99 -11.02 -9.76
CA PHE A 47 -12.20 -9.57 -9.83
C PHE A 47 -12.45 -9.07 -11.26
N GLY A 48 -12.49 -9.98 -12.24
CA GLY A 48 -12.58 -9.67 -13.67
C GLY A 48 -11.21 -9.59 -14.35
N ASP A 49 -11.17 -10.05 -15.60
CA ASP A 49 -9.95 -10.14 -16.40
C ASP A 49 -9.41 -8.76 -16.75
N GLY A 50 -8.12 -8.52 -16.45
CA GLY A 50 -7.46 -7.24 -16.70
C GLY A 50 -7.88 -6.11 -15.76
N ASN A 51 -8.76 -6.36 -14.79
CA ASN A 51 -9.17 -5.33 -13.83
C ASN A 51 -8.04 -4.99 -12.86
N GLN A 52 -7.91 -3.70 -12.54
CA GLN A 52 -6.99 -3.24 -11.51
C GLN A 52 -7.59 -3.46 -10.12
N ILE A 53 -6.75 -3.92 -9.20
CA ILE A 53 -7.05 -4.14 -7.80
C ILE A 53 -6.06 -3.30 -7.01
N SER A 54 -6.57 -2.36 -6.23
CA SER A 54 -5.73 -1.55 -5.36
C SER A 54 -6.40 -1.28 -4.03
N THR A 55 -5.60 -1.20 -2.96
CA THR A 55 -6.05 -0.72 -1.66
C THR A 55 -4.85 -0.34 -0.79
N ASP A 56 -5.05 0.65 0.08
CA ASP A 56 -4.13 1.06 1.14
C ASP A 56 -4.73 0.74 2.51
N ILE A 57 -4.07 -0.11 3.30
CA ILE A 57 -4.58 -0.59 4.59
C ILE A 57 -3.55 -0.34 5.69
N CYS A 58 -3.95 0.32 6.77
CA CYS A 58 -3.09 0.55 7.94
C CYS A 58 -2.83 -0.76 8.71
N GLN A 59 -1.72 -0.82 9.45
CA GLN A 59 -1.30 -2.01 10.23
C GLN A 59 -2.39 -2.54 11.19
N HIS A 60 -3.21 -1.65 11.74
CA HIS A 60 -4.32 -2.04 12.62
C HIS A 60 -5.40 -2.80 11.85
N CYS A 61 -5.84 -2.26 10.70
CA CYS A 61 -6.83 -2.91 9.86
C CYS A 61 -6.28 -4.18 9.23
N LEU A 62 -5.00 -4.22 8.87
CA LEU A 62 -4.33 -5.43 8.38
C LEU A 62 -4.45 -6.56 9.41
N LYS A 63 -4.09 -6.26 10.67
CA LYS A 63 -4.18 -7.21 11.79
C LYS A 63 -5.62 -7.65 12.06
N ASP A 64 -6.58 -6.73 12.02
CA ASP A 64 -7.99 -7.04 12.26
C ASP A 64 -8.59 -7.93 11.17
N ILE A 65 -8.29 -7.65 9.90
CA ILE A 65 -8.88 -8.36 8.75
C ILE A 65 -8.20 -9.72 8.56
N LEU A 66 -6.87 -9.75 8.57
CA LEU A 66 -6.12 -10.96 8.27
C LEU A 66 -5.85 -11.82 9.49
N GLY A 67 -5.79 -11.22 10.69
CA GLY A 67 -5.79 -11.91 11.98
C GLY A 67 -4.93 -13.17 12.00
N GLU A 68 -5.59 -14.31 12.18
CA GLU A 68 -4.98 -15.64 12.27
C GLU A 68 -4.29 -16.13 10.98
N TRP A 69 -4.59 -15.53 9.83
CA TRP A 69 -3.95 -15.86 8.56
C TRP A 69 -2.61 -15.17 8.37
N LEU A 70 -2.27 -14.17 9.21
CA LEU A 70 -0.93 -13.59 9.25
C LEU A 70 0.07 -14.55 9.87
N ARG A 71 1.21 -14.76 9.20
CA ARG A 71 2.34 -15.51 9.74
C ARG A 71 3.42 -14.54 10.20
N VAL A 72 3.47 -14.28 11.51
CA VAL A 72 4.46 -13.37 12.12
C VAL A 72 5.59 -14.19 12.72
N THR A 73 6.80 -14.03 12.20
CA THR A 73 8.02 -14.66 12.74
C THR A 73 8.79 -13.62 13.55
N PRO A 74 9.07 -13.85 14.84
CA PRO A 74 9.89 -12.93 15.63
C PRO A 74 11.30 -12.78 15.05
N CYS A 75 11.84 -11.55 15.00
CA CYS A 75 13.27 -11.37 14.83
C CYS A 75 13.97 -11.94 16.06
N ALA A 76 14.88 -12.91 15.87
CA ALA A 76 15.78 -13.32 16.94
C ALA A 76 16.67 -12.13 17.29
N GLY A 77 16.50 -11.61 18.52
CA GLY A 77 17.35 -10.56 19.08
C GLY A 77 18.74 -11.05 19.43
#